data_AF-A0A6P0TT21-F1
#
_entry.id   AF-A0A6P0TT21-F1
#
_cell.length_a   1.000
_cell.length_b   1.000
_cell.length_c   1.000
_cell.angle_alpha   90.00
_cell.angle_beta   90.00
_cell.angle_gamma   90.00
#
_symmetry.space_group_name_H-M   'P 1'
#
loop_
_entity.id
_entity.type
_entity.pdbx_description
1 polymer ?
#
loop_
_entity_poly.entity_id
_entity_poly.type
_entity_poly.pdbx_seq_one_letter_code
_entity_poly.pdbx_strand_id
1 'polypeptide(L)'
;MNTNKIMQIFDRLKSLFIKVPFQETENELDELPKNVISSLNQQIQALPCHPKYVKILQSTLEEALCQWQENPEANELVILSSSIEPLSQIIQTALVNWSDENIRNIKLLSWSNRPKDFLKIVSKLQNDLGLSAKLDVDCNSGKFQELVVIPCLEFCFLRHIHGLDGIEFLRNRIFQDHSRFWLIGCNSSTWQYLDYIYNINSYFKKTLLLPTMTGEEVMEWLTPVITKMEFKKNDLDEEKQFAKMQEHFDDLSYIAQGLSSSVSQLWLKSLTMANIENLDSQETEKENILVEYHQIKSLDLPELSGNDRYLLFSLLLHKEINLSHLALSLGESESRIQFQIQKLLRMGVIQRLNNLLSIHPTYYPKLRKHLKKYNFITDLIE
;
A
#
# COMPACT_ATOMS: atom_id res chain seq x y z
N MET A 1 8.81 17.13 -56.60
CA MET A 1 8.70 17.91 -55.34
C MET A 1 7.83 17.08 -54.39
N ASN A 2 8.25 16.54 -53.24
CA ASN A 2 9.12 17.11 -52.21
C ASN A 2 9.70 16.02 -51.26
N THR A 3 10.28 14.95 -51.80
CA THR A 3 10.99 13.92 -50.98
C THR A 3 12.18 14.51 -50.23
N ASN A 4 12.87 15.50 -50.81
CA ASN A 4 13.96 16.22 -50.15
C ASN A 4 13.51 17.07 -48.94
N LYS A 5 12.24 17.53 -48.89
CA LYS A 5 11.73 18.24 -47.70
C LYS A 5 11.45 17.30 -46.53
N ILE A 6 10.98 16.08 -46.80
CA ILE A 6 10.67 15.10 -45.74
C ILE A 6 11.96 14.62 -45.08
N MET A 7 13.02 14.41 -45.86
CA MET A 7 14.32 13.98 -45.36
C MET A 7 15.00 15.08 -44.52
N GLN A 8 14.90 16.34 -44.94
CA GLN A 8 15.38 17.50 -44.15
C GLN A 8 14.61 17.71 -42.83
N ILE A 9 13.32 17.36 -42.78
CA ILE A 9 12.53 17.39 -41.55
C ILE A 9 12.97 16.26 -40.59
N PHE A 10 13.25 15.07 -41.12
CA PHE A 10 13.77 13.95 -40.33
C PHE A 10 15.17 14.22 -39.76
N ASP A 11 16.06 14.84 -40.52
CA ASP A 11 17.39 15.20 -40.05
C ASP A 11 17.35 16.34 -39.02
N ARG A 12 16.43 17.30 -39.18
CA ARG A 12 16.16 18.31 -38.15
C ARG A 12 15.58 17.71 -36.87
N LEU A 13 14.69 16.72 -36.97
CA LEU A 13 14.17 16.01 -35.80
C LEU A 13 15.27 15.21 -35.09
N LYS A 14 16.13 14.50 -35.83
CA LYS A 14 17.31 13.82 -35.25
C LYS A 14 18.27 14.79 -34.54
N SER A 15 18.44 16.01 -35.06
CA SER A 15 19.28 17.04 -34.42
C SER A 15 18.67 17.66 -33.16
N LEU A 16 17.34 17.59 -32.99
CA LEU A 16 16.63 18.02 -31.79
C LEU A 16 16.70 16.97 -30.66
N PHE A 17 16.94 15.70 -31.01
CA PHE A 17 17.35 14.67 -30.05
C PHE A 17 18.87 14.74 -29.86
N ILE A 18 19.32 15.86 -29.29
CA ILE A 18 20.68 15.99 -28.76
C ILE A 18 20.88 14.83 -27.78
N LYS A 19 21.87 14.00 -28.09
CA LYS A 19 22.48 13.04 -27.18
C LYS A 19 22.74 13.76 -25.86
N VAL A 20 21.90 13.47 -24.86
CA VAL A 20 22.31 13.67 -23.47
C VAL A 20 23.55 12.80 -23.33
N PRO A 21 24.73 13.36 -23.01
CA PRO A 21 25.87 12.54 -22.70
C PRO A 21 25.46 11.72 -21.48
N PHE A 22 25.29 10.43 -21.68
CA PHE A 22 25.26 9.45 -20.60
C PHE A 22 26.60 9.64 -19.90
N GLN A 23 26.58 10.23 -18.70
CA GLN A 23 27.71 10.10 -17.79
C GLN A 23 27.67 8.65 -17.30
N GLU A 24 28.32 7.78 -18.07
CA GLU A 24 28.86 6.52 -17.57
C GLU A 24 29.82 6.87 -16.44
N THR A 25 29.38 6.67 -15.20
CA THR A 25 30.20 6.20 -14.09
C THR A 25 29.28 5.92 -12.90
N GLU A 26 28.72 4.72 -12.87
CA GLU A 26 28.45 3.94 -11.66
C GLU A 26 28.50 2.49 -12.14
N ASN A 27 29.31 1.66 -11.48
CA ASN A 27 29.59 0.28 -11.88
C ASN A 27 28.32 -0.42 -12.40
N GLU A 28 28.35 -0.94 -13.63
CA GLU A 28 27.29 -1.77 -14.21
C GLU A 28 27.14 -3.02 -13.34
N LEU A 29 26.32 -2.92 -12.31
CA LEU A 29 25.79 -4.08 -11.61
C LEU A 29 24.76 -4.70 -12.55
N ASP A 30 24.90 -5.98 -12.87
CA ASP A 30 23.95 -6.69 -13.69
C ASP A 30 22.59 -6.78 -12.96
N GLU A 31 21.67 -5.89 -13.34
CA GLU A 31 20.31 -5.88 -12.82
C GLU A 31 19.63 -7.23 -13.07
N LEU A 32 18.79 -7.66 -12.12
CA LEU A 32 17.99 -8.86 -12.31
C LEU A 32 17.07 -8.73 -13.54
N PRO A 33 16.91 -9.79 -14.35
CA PRO A 33 15.97 -9.78 -15.46
C PRO A 33 14.53 -9.44 -15.01
N LYS A 34 13.82 -8.63 -15.80
CA LYS A 34 12.48 -8.11 -15.44
C LYS A 34 11.45 -9.21 -15.17
N ASN A 35 11.55 -10.34 -15.86
CA ASN A 35 10.70 -11.52 -15.64
C ASN A 35 10.94 -12.15 -14.26
N VAL A 36 12.19 -12.18 -13.80
CA VAL A 36 12.59 -12.67 -12.47
C VAL A 36 12.03 -11.74 -11.40
N ILE A 37 12.28 -10.43 -11.51
CA ILE A 37 11.73 -9.43 -10.58
C ILE A 37 10.21 -9.52 -10.52
N SER A 38 9.53 -9.71 -11.66
CA SER A 38 8.07 -9.85 -11.72
C SER A 38 7.59 -11.12 -11.02
N SER A 39 8.27 -12.26 -11.24
CA SER A 39 7.98 -13.53 -10.55
C SER A 39 8.17 -13.42 -9.04
N LEU A 40 9.26 -12.80 -8.59
CA LEU A 40 9.53 -12.59 -7.17
C LEU A 40 8.50 -11.67 -6.53
N ASN A 41 8.11 -10.58 -7.20
CA ASN A 41 7.03 -9.72 -6.73
C ASN A 41 5.71 -10.48 -6.56
N GLN A 42 5.35 -11.33 -7.52
CA GLN A 42 4.15 -12.18 -7.42
C GLN A 42 4.23 -13.14 -6.23
N GLN A 43 5.40 -13.73 -5.98
CA GLN A 43 5.61 -14.61 -4.83
C GLN A 43 5.50 -13.87 -3.51
N ILE A 44 6.09 -12.68 -3.38
CA ILE A 44 5.97 -11.83 -2.18
C ILE A 44 4.51 -11.43 -1.95
N GLN A 45 3.79 -11.02 -3.00
CA GLN A 45 2.36 -10.67 -2.90
C GLN A 45 1.48 -11.85 -2.50
N ALA A 46 1.90 -13.09 -2.81
CA ALA A 46 1.21 -14.30 -2.43
C ALA A 46 1.54 -14.77 -1.00
N LEU A 47 2.53 -14.16 -0.32
CA LEU A 47 2.84 -14.51 1.06
C LEU A 47 1.66 -14.16 1.98
N PRO A 48 1.43 -14.96 3.04
CA PRO A 48 0.48 -14.60 4.08
C PRO A 48 0.96 -13.33 4.79
N CYS A 49 0.02 -12.62 5.41
CA CYS A 49 0.36 -11.47 6.26
C CYS A 49 1.20 -11.93 7.46
N HIS A 50 2.14 -11.09 7.90
CA HIS A 50 3.01 -11.43 9.03
C HIS A 50 2.18 -11.71 10.31
N PRO A 51 2.49 -12.77 11.08
CA PRO A 51 1.71 -13.15 12.26
C PRO A 51 1.56 -12.05 13.32
N LYS A 52 2.53 -11.13 13.42
CA LYS A 52 2.46 -9.97 14.32
C LYS A 52 1.20 -9.15 14.09
N TYR A 53 0.87 -8.85 12.83
CA TYR A 53 -0.31 -8.06 12.46
C TYR A 53 -1.61 -8.77 12.80
N VAL A 54 -1.66 -10.07 12.50
CA VAL A 54 -2.83 -10.91 12.79
C VAL A 54 -3.08 -10.97 14.29
N LYS A 55 -2.06 -11.28 15.08
CA LYS A 55 -2.16 -11.39 16.54
C LYS A 55 -2.62 -10.09 17.19
N ILE A 56 -1.99 -8.95 16.84
CA ILE A 56 -2.36 -7.67 17.45
C ILE A 56 -3.80 -7.28 17.12
N LEU A 57 -4.23 -7.50 15.87
CA LEU A 57 -5.58 -7.18 15.43
C LEU A 57 -6.60 -8.05 16.16
N GLN A 58 -6.38 -9.36 16.22
CA GLN A 58 -7.28 -10.31 16.90
C GLN A 58 -7.39 -9.96 18.39
N SER A 59 -6.27 -9.74 19.09
CA SER A 59 -6.31 -9.40 20.52
C SER A 59 -7.03 -8.08 20.79
N THR A 60 -6.82 -7.05 19.96
CA THR A 60 -7.50 -5.76 20.13
C THR A 60 -8.98 -5.84 19.74
N LEU A 61 -9.33 -6.66 18.75
CA LEU A 61 -10.72 -6.90 18.37
C LEU A 61 -11.48 -7.62 19.50
N GLU A 62 -10.90 -8.66 20.09
CA GLU A 62 -11.47 -9.38 21.24
C GLU A 62 -11.69 -8.44 22.42
N GLU A 63 -10.69 -7.62 22.77
CA GLU A 63 -10.83 -6.61 23.83
C GLU A 63 -11.97 -5.63 23.52
N ALA A 64 -12.02 -5.11 22.28
CA ALA A 64 -13.02 -4.14 21.89
C ALA A 64 -14.44 -4.73 21.88
N LEU A 65 -14.59 -6.00 21.51
CA LEU A 65 -15.85 -6.74 21.55
C LEU A 65 -16.32 -7.00 22.98
N CYS A 66 -15.43 -7.40 23.88
CA CYS A 66 -15.74 -7.53 25.32
C CYS A 66 -16.27 -6.21 25.88
N GLN A 67 -15.61 -5.09 25.58
CA GLN A 67 -16.05 -3.76 26.01
C GLN A 67 -17.38 -3.34 25.38
N TRP A 68 -17.65 -3.72 24.14
CA TRP A 68 -18.94 -3.45 23.49
C TRP A 68 -20.09 -4.22 24.12
N GLN A 69 -19.86 -5.46 24.56
CA GLN A 69 -20.86 -6.25 25.28
C GLN A 69 -21.23 -5.61 26.63
N GLU A 70 -20.29 -4.96 27.29
CA GLU A 70 -20.52 -4.21 28.53
C GLU A 70 -21.13 -2.82 28.27
N ASN A 71 -20.72 -2.16 27.19
CA ASN A 71 -21.18 -0.83 26.79
C ASN A 71 -21.47 -0.77 25.27
N PRO A 72 -22.73 -0.95 24.86
CA PRO A 72 -23.12 -0.96 23.46
C PRO A 72 -22.86 0.35 22.68
N GLU A 73 -22.59 1.46 23.38
CA GLU A 73 -22.25 2.73 22.73
C GLU A 73 -20.85 2.75 22.09
N ALA A 74 -19.96 1.84 22.48
CA ALA A 74 -18.61 1.72 21.93
C ALA A 74 -18.53 0.53 20.97
N ASN A 75 -19.26 0.64 19.85
CA ASN A 75 -19.50 -0.44 18.90
C ASN A 75 -18.55 -0.44 17.69
N GLU A 76 -17.39 0.21 17.81
CA GLU A 76 -16.45 0.37 16.71
C GLU A 76 -14.99 0.14 17.09
N LEU A 77 -14.20 -0.34 16.12
CA LEU A 77 -12.75 -0.40 16.17
C LEU A 77 -12.18 -0.01 14.80
N VAL A 78 -11.32 1.00 14.79
CA VAL A 78 -10.65 1.47 13.58
C VAL A 78 -9.21 0.96 13.54
N ILE A 79 -8.81 0.30 12.46
CA ILE A 79 -7.45 -0.17 12.20
C ILE A 79 -6.78 0.79 11.21
N LEU A 80 -5.69 1.41 11.63
CA LEU A 80 -4.91 2.36 10.86
C LEU A 80 -3.62 1.71 10.35
N SER A 81 -3.27 1.97 9.09
CA SER A 81 -2.00 1.53 8.51
C SER A 81 -1.49 2.52 7.44
N SER A 82 -0.25 2.37 6.99
CA SER A 82 0.27 3.15 5.88
C SER A 82 -0.50 2.90 4.58
N SER A 83 -0.55 3.88 3.67
CA SER A 83 -1.31 3.74 2.40
C SER A 83 -0.73 2.67 1.46
N ILE A 84 0.50 2.23 1.71
CA ILE A 84 1.16 1.19 0.91
C ILE A 84 1.07 -0.20 1.53
N GLU A 85 0.56 -0.34 2.76
CA GLU A 85 0.41 -1.64 3.41
C GLU A 85 -0.88 -2.36 2.95
N PRO A 86 -0.90 -3.70 2.89
CA PRO A 86 -2.02 -4.48 2.39
C PRO A 86 -3.12 -4.67 3.45
N LEU A 87 -3.63 -3.57 4.02
CA LEU A 87 -4.59 -3.59 5.13
C LEU A 87 -5.80 -4.51 4.93
N SER A 88 -6.39 -4.51 3.74
CA SER A 88 -7.52 -5.40 3.43
C SER A 88 -7.14 -6.88 3.57
N GLN A 89 -5.95 -7.27 3.12
CA GLN A 89 -5.45 -8.64 3.24
C GLN A 89 -5.14 -8.99 4.69
N ILE A 90 -4.59 -8.04 5.46
CA ILE A 90 -4.32 -8.20 6.90
C ILE A 90 -5.63 -8.47 7.65
N ILE A 91 -6.65 -7.64 7.45
CA ILE A 91 -7.97 -7.80 8.08
C ILE A 91 -8.61 -9.14 7.67
N GLN A 92 -8.62 -9.47 6.38
CA GLN A 92 -9.19 -10.72 5.90
C GLN A 92 -8.48 -11.94 6.52
N THR A 93 -7.15 -11.94 6.51
CA THR A 93 -6.34 -13.04 7.06
C THR A 93 -6.57 -13.20 8.56
N ALA A 94 -6.70 -12.08 9.28
CA ALA A 94 -7.00 -12.11 10.71
C ALA A 94 -8.38 -12.67 11.00
N LEU A 95 -9.36 -12.50 10.11
CA LEU A 95 -10.72 -12.99 10.31
C LEU A 95 -10.96 -14.43 9.82
N VAL A 96 -10.18 -14.96 8.86
CA VAL A 96 -10.39 -16.31 8.29
C VAL A 96 -10.38 -17.42 9.33
N ASN A 97 -9.51 -17.32 10.34
CA ASN A 97 -9.38 -18.32 11.41
C ASN A 97 -9.87 -17.80 12.77
N TRP A 98 -10.56 -16.66 12.78
CA TRP A 98 -11.05 -16.05 14.00
C TRP A 98 -12.51 -16.45 14.26
N SER A 99 -12.81 -16.76 15.51
CA SER A 99 -14.15 -17.11 15.95
C SER A 99 -14.38 -16.60 17.37
N ASP A 100 -15.51 -15.92 17.58
CA ASP A 100 -15.99 -15.51 18.89
C ASP A 100 -17.38 -16.11 19.10
N GLU A 101 -17.62 -16.72 20.26
CA GLU A 101 -18.90 -17.38 20.57
C GLU A 101 -20.10 -16.43 20.54
N ASN A 102 -19.86 -15.13 20.69
CA ASN A 102 -20.87 -14.08 20.68
C ASN A 102 -21.14 -13.54 19.29
N ILE A 103 -20.24 -13.72 18.31
CA ILE A 103 -20.44 -13.25 16.94
C ILE A 103 -20.93 -14.40 16.06
N ARG A 104 -22.18 -14.29 15.58
CA ARG A 104 -22.79 -15.30 14.71
C ARG A 104 -22.67 -14.99 13.23
N ASN A 105 -22.54 -13.71 12.88
CA ASN A 105 -22.48 -13.28 11.49
C ASN A 105 -21.37 -12.25 11.29
N ILE A 106 -20.54 -12.46 10.25
CA ILE A 106 -19.54 -11.50 9.82
C ILE A 106 -19.92 -11.02 8.42
N LYS A 107 -20.27 -9.73 8.30
CA LYS A 107 -20.55 -9.06 7.03
C LYS A 107 -19.34 -8.26 6.58
N LEU A 108 -18.64 -8.78 5.58
CA LEU A 108 -17.47 -8.14 4.99
C LEU A 108 -17.85 -7.33 3.75
N LEU A 109 -17.46 -6.05 3.71
CA LEU A 109 -17.51 -5.24 2.50
C LEU A 109 -16.63 -5.87 1.42
N SER A 110 -17.23 -6.32 0.33
CA SER A 110 -16.61 -7.15 -0.71
C SER A 110 -15.70 -6.38 -1.68
N TRP A 111 -15.49 -5.09 -1.44
CA TRP A 111 -14.85 -4.20 -2.40
C TRP A 111 -13.34 -4.35 -2.39
N SER A 112 -12.78 -4.77 -3.51
CA SER A 112 -11.34 -4.68 -3.76
C SER A 112 -10.89 -3.28 -4.20
N ASN A 113 -11.83 -2.44 -4.66
CA ASN A 113 -11.59 -1.13 -5.23
C ASN A 113 -12.79 -0.19 -5.05
N ARG A 114 -12.55 1.12 -5.11
CA ARG A 114 -13.62 2.12 -5.13
C ARG A 114 -14.61 1.86 -6.30
N PRO A 115 -15.92 1.99 -6.07
CA PRO A 115 -16.91 2.00 -7.14
C PRO A 115 -16.59 3.01 -8.25
N LYS A 116 -16.65 2.57 -9.51
CA LYS A 116 -16.41 3.44 -10.69
C LYS A 116 -17.26 4.70 -10.70
N ASP A 117 -18.51 4.59 -10.25
CA ASP A 117 -19.41 5.72 -10.05
C ASP A 117 -19.44 6.05 -8.56
N PHE A 118 -18.72 7.10 -8.16
CA PHE A 118 -18.57 7.46 -6.74
C PHE A 118 -19.88 7.97 -6.13
N LEU A 119 -20.81 8.50 -6.94
CA LEU A 119 -22.12 8.95 -6.47
C LEU A 119 -23.01 7.78 -6.02
N LYS A 120 -22.69 6.55 -6.45
CA LYS A 120 -23.40 5.34 -6.05
C LYS A 120 -22.83 4.67 -4.82
N ILE A 121 -21.77 5.21 -4.20
CA ILE A 121 -21.12 4.60 -3.03
C ILE A 121 -22.14 4.27 -1.94
N VAL A 122 -23.01 5.21 -1.56
CA VAL A 122 -24.02 5.00 -0.50
C VAL A 122 -24.95 3.82 -0.84
N SER A 123 -25.55 3.81 -2.04
CA SER A 123 -26.43 2.71 -2.47
C SER A 123 -25.72 1.35 -2.50
N LYS A 124 -24.43 1.33 -2.85
CA LYS A 124 -23.66 0.09 -2.86
C LYS A 124 -23.29 -0.38 -1.46
N LEU A 125 -22.97 0.54 -0.54
CA LEU A 125 -22.74 0.22 0.87
C LEU A 125 -24.01 -0.40 1.48
N GLN A 126 -25.18 0.20 1.20
CA GLN A 126 -26.47 -0.34 1.65
C GLN A 126 -26.70 -1.76 1.16
N ASN A 127 -26.47 -2.01 -0.14
CA ASN A 127 -26.68 -3.33 -0.72
C ASN A 127 -25.68 -4.38 -0.20
N ASP A 128 -24.39 -4.05 -0.14
CA ASP A 128 -23.33 -5.01 0.19
C ASP A 128 -23.32 -5.37 1.68
N LEU A 129 -23.60 -4.40 2.54
CA LEU A 129 -23.66 -4.60 4.00
C LEU A 129 -25.06 -4.96 4.50
N GLY A 130 -26.05 -5.06 3.59
CA GLY A 130 -27.45 -5.33 3.94
C GLY A 130 -28.03 -4.29 4.91
N LEU A 131 -27.66 -3.01 4.72
CA LEU A 131 -28.15 -1.90 5.53
C LEU A 131 -29.42 -1.35 4.88
N SER A 132 -30.58 -1.63 5.48
CA SER A 132 -31.84 -1.03 5.06
C SER A 132 -31.82 0.49 5.27
N ALA A 133 -32.68 1.23 4.56
CA ALA A 133 -32.78 2.69 4.72
C ALA A 133 -33.37 3.08 6.09
N LYS A 134 -34.18 2.22 6.68
CA LYS A 134 -34.71 2.36 8.04
C LYS A 134 -33.81 1.61 9.01
N LEU A 135 -33.70 2.08 10.25
CA LEU A 135 -33.11 1.24 11.30
C LEU A 135 -34.12 0.14 11.60
N ASP A 136 -33.72 -1.12 11.52
CA ASP A 136 -34.53 -2.23 12.02
C ASP A 136 -34.37 -2.21 13.56
N VAL A 137 -35.20 -1.40 14.20
CA VAL A 137 -35.24 -1.17 15.65
C VAL A 137 -35.91 -2.36 16.35
N ASP A 138 -35.42 -3.57 16.12
CA ASP A 138 -35.75 -4.71 16.98
C ASP A 138 -34.75 -4.78 18.12
N CYS A 139 -34.83 -3.79 19.02
CA CYS A 139 -34.03 -3.71 20.26
C CYS A 139 -34.26 -4.88 21.23
N ASN A 140 -35.15 -5.81 20.89
CA ASN A 140 -35.62 -6.88 21.77
C ASN A 140 -35.01 -8.25 21.45
N SER A 141 -34.17 -8.40 20.41
CA SER A 141 -33.52 -9.68 20.11
C SER A 141 -32.21 -9.90 20.87
N GLY A 142 -32.17 -9.59 22.16
CA GLY A 142 -31.37 -10.23 23.22
C GLY A 142 -29.84 -10.41 23.13
N LYS A 143 -29.18 -10.36 21.96
CA LYS A 143 -27.72 -10.47 21.84
C LYS A 143 -27.21 -9.74 20.59
N PHE A 144 -26.20 -8.91 20.82
CA PHE A 144 -25.32 -8.28 19.84
C PHE A 144 -24.45 -9.34 19.14
N GLN A 145 -24.73 -9.69 17.88
CA GLN A 145 -24.13 -10.89 17.24
C GLN A 145 -23.61 -10.68 15.82
N GLU A 146 -23.62 -9.45 15.32
CA GLU A 146 -23.18 -9.15 13.95
C GLU A 146 -21.93 -8.24 13.97
N LEU A 147 -20.88 -8.72 13.30
CA LEU A 147 -19.66 -7.98 13.03
C LEU A 147 -19.71 -7.48 11.58
N VAL A 148 -19.63 -6.17 11.38
CA VAL A 148 -19.53 -5.54 10.06
C VAL A 148 -18.10 -5.08 9.84
N VAL A 149 -17.53 -5.44 8.69
CA VAL A 149 -16.13 -5.19 8.37
C VAL A 149 -16.03 -4.34 7.12
N ILE A 150 -15.35 -3.19 7.23
CA ILE A 150 -15.05 -2.27 6.14
C ILE A 150 -13.52 -2.24 6.00
N PRO A 151 -12.91 -3.02 5.09
CA PRO A 151 -11.45 -3.18 5.09
C PRO A 151 -10.66 -1.94 4.68
N CYS A 152 -11.26 -1.07 3.85
CA CYS A 152 -10.61 0.11 3.28
C CYS A 152 -11.62 1.27 3.17
N LEU A 153 -11.67 2.11 4.21
CA LEU A 153 -12.55 3.28 4.28
C LEU A 153 -12.23 4.29 3.16
N GLU A 154 -11.00 4.37 2.68
CA GLU A 154 -10.58 5.21 1.55
C GLU A 154 -11.31 4.91 0.22
N PHE A 155 -11.93 3.74 0.11
CA PHE A 155 -12.77 3.39 -1.05
C PHE A 155 -14.21 3.88 -0.91
N CYS A 156 -14.60 4.32 0.28
CA CYS A 156 -15.95 4.80 0.59
C CYS A 156 -16.13 6.30 0.35
N PHE A 157 -15.14 6.99 -0.24
CA PHE A 157 -15.25 8.40 -0.58
C PHE A 157 -14.31 8.80 -1.73
N LEU A 158 -14.55 9.99 -2.28
CA LEU A 158 -13.66 10.70 -3.20
C LEU A 158 -13.47 12.12 -2.66
N ARG A 159 -12.27 12.70 -2.78
CA ARG A 159 -12.05 14.11 -2.40
C ARG A 159 -12.70 15.04 -3.45
N HIS A 160 -14.02 15.21 -3.35
CA HIS A 160 -14.85 15.99 -4.27
C HIS A 160 -16.05 16.55 -3.49
N ILE A 161 -16.71 17.60 -3.99
CA ILE A 161 -17.82 18.30 -3.29
C ILE A 161 -18.96 17.36 -2.87
N HIS A 162 -19.24 16.33 -3.66
CA HIS A 162 -20.23 15.26 -3.37
C HIS A 162 -19.58 13.91 -3.12
N GLY A 163 -18.29 13.90 -2.82
CA GLY A 163 -17.51 12.67 -2.73
C GLY A 163 -17.50 12.06 -1.33
N LEU A 164 -18.04 12.74 -0.32
CA LEU A 164 -17.94 12.37 1.10
C LEU A 164 -19.23 11.74 1.66
N ASP A 165 -20.30 11.67 0.86
CA ASP A 165 -21.60 11.12 1.22
C ASP A 165 -21.51 9.70 1.81
N GLY A 166 -20.56 8.88 1.34
CA GLY A 166 -20.30 7.55 1.88
C GLY A 166 -19.77 7.56 3.32
N ILE A 167 -18.89 8.51 3.66
CA ILE A 167 -18.39 8.68 5.04
C ILE A 167 -19.51 9.17 5.95
N GLU A 168 -20.29 10.14 5.49
CA GLU A 168 -21.43 10.66 6.26
C GLU A 168 -22.46 9.58 6.54
N PHE A 169 -22.78 8.76 5.52
CA PHE A 169 -23.66 7.61 5.67
C PHE A 169 -23.14 6.61 6.71
N LEU A 170 -21.88 6.20 6.59
CA LEU A 170 -21.28 5.24 7.52
C LEU A 170 -21.23 5.78 8.95
N ARG A 171 -20.78 7.01 9.14
CA ARG A 171 -20.75 7.68 10.45
C ARG A 171 -22.12 7.68 11.10
N ASN A 172 -23.15 8.13 10.37
CA ASN A 172 -24.51 8.20 10.88
C ASN A 172 -25.05 6.80 11.21
N ARG A 173 -24.70 5.77 10.42
CA ARG A 173 -25.10 4.39 10.67
C ARG A 173 -24.44 3.81 11.91
N ILE A 174 -23.14 3.97 12.06
CA ILE A 174 -22.37 3.45 13.20
C ILE A 174 -22.88 4.05 14.50
N PHE A 175 -23.15 5.36 14.49
CA PHE A 175 -23.70 6.08 15.64
C PHE A 175 -25.12 5.66 16.01
N GLN A 176 -25.94 5.22 15.05
CA GLN A 176 -27.34 4.87 15.28
C GLN A 176 -27.59 3.38 15.54
N ASP A 177 -26.71 2.51 15.03
CA ASP A 177 -26.89 1.07 15.02
C ASP A 177 -25.89 0.39 15.98
N HIS A 178 -26.26 0.38 17.26
CA HIS A 178 -25.51 -0.31 18.32
C HIS A 178 -25.69 -1.83 18.31
N SER A 179 -26.56 -2.37 17.44
CA SER A 179 -26.80 -3.83 17.35
C SER A 179 -25.63 -4.58 16.70
N ARG A 180 -24.73 -3.85 16.05
CA ARG A 180 -23.59 -4.34 15.29
C ARG A 180 -22.29 -3.76 15.81
N PHE A 181 -21.23 -4.56 15.74
CA PHE A 181 -19.88 -4.08 15.92
C PHE A 181 -19.24 -3.77 14.57
N TRP A 182 -18.51 -2.67 14.47
CA TRP A 182 -17.91 -2.16 13.24
C TRP A 182 -16.40 -2.22 13.29
N LEU A 183 -15.79 -3.08 12.49
CA LEU A 183 -14.36 -3.13 12.26
C LEU A 183 -14.00 -2.38 10.98
N ILE A 184 -13.23 -1.29 11.09
CA ILE A 184 -12.98 -0.38 9.97
C ILE A 184 -11.48 -0.26 9.73
N GLY A 185 -10.99 -0.76 8.60
CA GLY A 185 -9.66 -0.47 8.11
C GLY A 185 -9.63 0.88 7.38
N CYS A 186 -8.62 1.69 7.67
CA CYS A 186 -8.38 2.94 6.96
C CYS A 186 -6.87 3.18 6.86
N ASN A 187 -6.38 3.69 5.72
CA ASN A 187 -5.03 4.22 5.74
C ASN A 187 -4.95 5.49 6.60
N SER A 188 -3.81 5.70 7.23
CA SER A 188 -3.59 6.73 8.24
C SER A 188 -3.55 8.14 7.66
N SER A 189 -3.09 8.33 6.41
CA SER A 189 -3.14 9.64 5.74
C SER A 189 -4.58 10.07 5.47
N THR A 190 -5.41 9.13 5.02
CA THR A 190 -6.86 9.32 4.88
C THR A 190 -7.51 9.65 6.20
N TRP A 191 -7.19 8.91 7.26
CA TRP A 191 -7.75 9.17 8.58
C TRP A 191 -7.45 10.58 9.06
N GLN A 192 -6.20 11.03 8.96
CA GLN A 192 -5.80 12.39 9.31
C GLN A 192 -6.49 13.46 8.45
N TYR A 193 -6.68 13.19 7.16
CA TYR A 193 -7.43 14.08 6.29
C TYR A 193 -8.89 14.18 6.71
N LEU A 194 -9.57 13.04 6.93
CA LEU A 194 -10.96 13.00 7.39
C LEU A 194 -11.11 13.66 8.76
N ASP A 195 -10.13 13.54 9.64
CA ASP A 195 -10.15 14.25 10.92
C ASP A 195 -10.06 15.76 10.73
N TYR A 196 -9.17 16.22 9.86
CA TYR A 196 -9.03 17.65 9.57
C TYR A 196 -10.31 18.27 8.98
N ILE A 197 -11.03 17.56 8.11
CA ILE A 197 -12.22 18.13 7.44
C ILE A 197 -13.57 17.78 8.11
N TYR A 198 -13.65 16.66 8.82
CA TYR A 198 -14.89 16.11 9.41
C TYR A 198 -14.80 15.88 10.91
N ASN A 199 -13.64 16.11 11.54
CA ASN A 199 -13.40 15.82 12.95
C ASN A 199 -13.79 14.38 13.30
N ILE A 200 -13.37 13.43 12.46
CA ILE A 200 -13.74 12.02 12.54
C ILE A 200 -13.36 11.40 13.90
N ASN A 201 -12.26 11.84 14.53
CA ASN A 201 -11.85 11.35 15.86
C ASN A 201 -12.88 11.63 16.96
N SER A 202 -13.78 12.61 16.77
CA SER A 202 -14.87 12.85 17.72
C SER A 202 -15.98 11.79 17.67
N TYR A 203 -16.02 10.97 16.62
CA TYR A 203 -17.03 9.94 16.41
C TYR A 203 -16.51 8.51 16.64
N PHE A 204 -15.20 8.30 16.47
CA PHE A 204 -14.57 6.99 16.58
C PHE A 204 -13.56 7.02 17.72
N LYS A 205 -13.88 6.34 18.83
CA LYS A 205 -13.09 6.44 20.07
C LYS A 205 -11.90 5.48 20.09
N LYS A 206 -12.03 4.33 19.42
CA LYS A 206 -11.03 3.25 19.45
C LYS A 206 -10.30 3.14 18.11
N THR A 207 -8.99 3.36 18.16
CA THR A 207 -8.11 3.24 17.01
C THR A 207 -6.91 2.35 17.35
N LEU A 208 -6.58 1.40 16.49
CA LEU A 208 -5.34 0.63 16.52
C LEU A 208 -4.46 1.06 15.34
N LEU A 209 -3.27 1.60 15.60
CA LEU A 209 -2.25 1.76 14.57
C LEU A 209 -1.46 0.45 14.43
N LEU A 210 -1.40 -0.11 13.23
CA LEU A 210 -0.61 -1.31 12.99
C LEU A 210 0.88 -1.03 13.27
N PRO A 211 1.59 -1.94 13.95
CA PRO A 211 2.97 -1.74 14.31
C PRO A 211 3.89 -1.76 13.08
N THR A 212 5.10 -1.25 13.24
CA THR A 212 6.17 -1.44 12.25
C THR A 212 6.87 -2.79 12.49
N MET A 213 7.60 -3.26 11.48
CA MET A 213 8.36 -4.50 11.53
C MET A 213 9.87 -4.25 11.64
N THR A 214 10.57 -5.04 12.46
CA THR A 214 12.04 -5.04 12.51
C THR A 214 12.62 -5.72 11.27
N GLY A 215 13.94 -5.58 11.04
CA GLY A 215 14.60 -6.28 9.93
C GLY A 215 14.48 -7.80 10.07
N GLU A 216 14.70 -8.32 11.28
CA GLU A 216 14.50 -9.73 11.62
C GLU A 216 13.09 -10.24 11.28
N GLU A 217 12.04 -9.52 11.70
CA GLU A 217 10.64 -9.90 11.43
C GLU A 217 10.33 -9.93 9.92
N VAL A 218 10.87 -8.97 9.14
CA VAL A 218 10.68 -8.96 7.69
C VAL A 218 11.48 -10.06 7.01
N MET A 219 12.69 -10.35 7.48
CA MET A 219 13.52 -11.44 6.98
C MET A 219 12.85 -12.80 7.20
N GLU A 220 12.32 -13.03 8.40
CA GLU A 220 11.54 -14.25 8.72
C GLU A 220 10.35 -14.38 7.77
N TRP A 221 9.59 -13.30 7.57
CA TRP A 221 8.46 -13.26 6.64
C TRP A 221 8.85 -13.59 5.19
N LEU A 222 9.99 -13.09 4.70
CA LEU A 222 10.46 -13.28 3.33
C LEU A 222 11.21 -14.60 3.12
N THR A 223 11.51 -15.35 4.17
CA THR A 223 12.25 -16.63 4.12
C THR A 223 11.70 -17.61 3.07
N PRO A 224 10.37 -17.81 2.89
CA PRO A 224 9.83 -18.70 1.86
C PRO A 224 10.18 -18.29 0.41
N VAL A 225 10.56 -17.04 0.17
CA VAL A 225 11.02 -16.54 -1.13
C VAL A 225 12.55 -16.57 -1.19
N ILE A 226 13.24 -16.15 -0.13
CA ILE A 226 14.71 -16.15 -0.02
C ILE A 226 15.29 -17.55 -0.26
N THR A 227 14.69 -18.58 0.35
CA THR A 227 15.14 -19.99 0.25
C THR A 227 15.07 -20.59 -1.15
N LYS A 228 14.37 -19.94 -2.09
CA LYS A 228 14.31 -20.36 -3.50
C LYS A 228 15.42 -19.74 -4.36
N MET A 229 16.23 -18.86 -3.79
CA MET A 229 17.35 -18.21 -4.45
C MET A 229 18.66 -18.87 -4.04
N GLU A 230 19.63 -18.87 -4.96
CA GLU A 230 21.01 -19.24 -4.61
C GLU A 230 21.80 -17.96 -4.38
N PHE A 231 22.26 -17.75 -3.14
CA PHE A 231 23.16 -16.65 -2.84
C PHE A 231 24.59 -17.06 -3.09
N LYS A 232 25.39 -16.16 -3.68
CA LYS A 232 26.82 -16.38 -3.80
C LYS A 232 27.41 -16.59 -2.40
N LYS A 233 27.91 -17.81 -2.18
CA LYS A 233 28.63 -18.14 -0.95
C LYS A 233 29.92 -17.34 -0.95
N ASN A 234 30.07 -16.49 0.05
CA ASN A 234 31.39 -15.95 0.39
C ASN A 234 32.15 -17.02 1.18
N ASP A 235 33.46 -16.88 1.33
CA ASP A 235 34.31 -17.75 2.19
C ASP A 235 33.96 -17.68 3.71
N LEU A 236 32.80 -17.11 4.05
CA LEU A 236 32.29 -16.97 5.40
C LEU A 236 31.52 -18.22 5.81
N ASP A 237 31.61 -18.58 7.10
CA ASP A 237 30.74 -19.58 7.71
C ASP A 237 29.25 -19.18 7.64
N GLU A 238 28.35 -20.17 7.77
CA GLU A 238 26.90 -19.97 7.65
C GLU A 238 26.35 -18.97 8.69
N GLU A 239 26.90 -18.98 9.91
CA GLU A 239 26.49 -18.05 10.99
C GLU A 239 26.78 -16.59 10.63
N LYS A 240 27.97 -16.29 10.10
CA LYS A 240 28.33 -14.93 9.64
C LYS A 240 27.54 -14.50 8.42
N GLN A 241 27.20 -15.42 7.52
CA GLN A 241 26.34 -15.12 6.37
C GLN A 241 24.94 -14.72 6.83
N PHE A 242 24.38 -15.47 7.79
CA PHE A 242 23.08 -15.14 8.39
C PHE A 242 23.12 -13.79 9.11
N ALA A 243 24.13 -13.53 9.95
CA ALA A 243 24.29 -12.26 10.65
C ALA A 243 24.38 -11.06 9.68
N LYS A 244 25.11 -11.21 8.57
CA LYS A 244 25.21 -10.17 7.53
C LYS A 244 23.88 -9.94 6.82
N MET A 245 23.11 -11.00 6.57
CA MET A 245 21.78 -10.88 5.99
C MET A 245 20.82 -10.16 6.94
N GLN A 246 20.88 -10.48 8.24
CA GLN A 246 20.09 -9.81 9.27
C GLN A 246 20.43 -8.31 9.36
N GLU A 247 21.72 -7.96 9.40
CA GLU A 247 22.17 -6.55 9.38
C GLU A 247 21.65 -5.81 8.14
N HIS A 248 21.69 -6.44 6.96
CA HIS A 248 21.11 -5.87 5.74
C HIS A 248 19.62 -5.61 5.86
N PHE A 249 18.84 -6.55 6.42
CA PHE A 249 17.41 -6.35 6.64
C PHE A 249 17.11 -5.29 7.70
N ASP A 250 17.96 -5.14 8.72
CA ASP A 250 17.84 -4.06 9.71
C ASP A 250 18.07 -2.69 9.05
N ASP A 251 19.07 -2.55 8.19
CA ASP A 251 19.30 -1.36 7.36
C ASP A 251 18.08 -1.04 6.46
N LEU A 252 17.55 -2.05 5.78
CA LEU A 252 16.38 -1.89 4.92
C LEU A 252 15.13 -1.48 5.72
N SER A 253 14.92 -2.11 6.89
CA SER A 253 13.83 -1.75 7.79
C SER A 253 13.97 -0.32 8.29
N TYR A 254 15.18 0.10 8.68
CA TYR A 254 15.43 1.48 9.07
C TYR A 254 15.10 2.48 7.95
N ILE A 255 15.55 2.23 6.71
CA ILE A 255 15.27 3.08 5.55
C ILE A 255 13.76 3.13 5.24
N ALA A 256 13.09 1.98 5.33
CA ALA A 256 11.67 1.81 5.08
C ALA A 256 10.76 2.26 6.23
N GLN A 257 11.33 2.59 7.38
CA GLN A 257 10.61 2.80 8.65
C GLN A 257 9.77 1.59 9.07
N GLY A 258 10.28 0.38 8.82
CA GLY A 258 9.64 -0.89 9.18
C GLY A 258 8.33 -1.17 8.44
N LEU A 259 8.07 -0.52 7.31
CA LEU A 259 6.93 -0.82 6.43
C LEU A 259 7.26 -2.03 5.55
N SER A 260 6.57 -3.15 5.76
CA SER A 260 6.80 -4.44 5.08
C SER A 260 6.80 -4.31 3.56
N SER A 261 5.89 -3.48 3.03
CA SER A 261 5.76 -3.25 1.59
C SER A 261 6.92 -2.42 1.03
N SER A 262 7.52 -1.54 1.84
CA SER A 262 8.73 -0.80 1.42
C SER A 262 9.99 -1.65 1.55
N VAL A 263 10.14 -2.40 2.65
CA VAL A 263 11.31 -3.26 2.90
C VAL A 263 11.41 -4.31 1.81
N SER A 264 10.33 -5.01 1.48
CA SER A 264 10.34 -6.03 0.42
C SER A 264 10.73 -5.47 -0.95
N GLN A 265 10.25 -4.27 -1.30
CA GLN A 265 10.61 -3.62 -2.56
C GLN A 265 12.07 -3.13 -2.58
N LEU A 266 12.58 -2.63 -1.45
CA LEU A 266 13.99 -2.29 -1.33
C LEU A 266 14.86 -3.54 -1.39
N TRP A 267 14.46 -4.62 -0.73
CA TRP A 267 15.14 -5.91 -0.79
C TRP A 267 15.25 -6.41 -2.24
N LEU A 268 14.15 -6.43 -3.00
CA LEU A 268 14.19 -6.82 -4.41
C LEU A 268 15.13 -5.94 -5.24
N LYS A 269 15.16 -4.63 -4.97
CA LYS A 269 16.10 -3.72 -5.65
C LYS A 269 17.55 -3.95 -5.25
N SER A 270 17.80 -4.55 -4.08
CA SER A 270 19.16 -4.81 -3.57
C SER A 270 19.80 -6.05 -4.18
N LEU A 271 19.03 -6.83 -4.95
CA LEU A 271 19.46 -8.05 -5.60
C LEU A 271 20.06 -7.76 -6.97
N THR A 272 21.26 -8.27 -7.20
CA THR A 272 21.95 -8.24 -8.50
C THR A 272 22.35 -9.65 -8.92
N MET A 273 22.51 -9.88 -10.22
CA MET A 273 23.10 -11.13 -10.72
C MET A 273 24.54 -11.22 -10.24
N ALA A 274 24.94 -12.38 -9.74
CA ALA A 274 26.34 -12.66 -9.46
C ALA A 274 27.06 -12.93 -10.79
N ASN A 275 28.20 -12.26 -11.03
CA ASN A 275 29.00 -12.49 -12.23
C ASN A 275 29.56 -13.93 -12.24
N ILE A 276 29.16 -14.72 -13.25
CA ILE A 276 29.56 -16.12 -13.48
C ILE A 276 30.91 -16.15 -14.24
N GLU A 277 31.89 -15.34 -13.86
CA GLU A 277 33.21 -15.38 -14.51
C GLU A 277 34.15 -16.44 -13.92
N ASN A 278 33.78 -17.11 -12.81
CA ASN A 278 34.64 -18.06 -12.09
C ASN A 278 33.96 -19.38 -11.68
N LEU A 279 32.88 -19.80 -12.34
CA LEU A 279 32.30 -21.12 -12.08
C LEU A 279 32.84 -22.12 -13.10
N ASP A 280 33.70 -23.02 -12.62
CA ASP A 280 34.21 -24.17 -13.37
C ASP A 280 33.04 -24.90 -14.04
N SER A 281 33.16 -25.08 -15.34
CA SER A 281 32.09 -25.45 -16.28
C SER A 281 31.67 -26.92 -16.18
N GLN A 282 31.27 -27.39 -15.00
CA GLN A 282 30.73 -28.73 -14.79
C GLN A 282 29.65 -28.75 -13.72
N GLU A 283 28.52 -28.11 -13.99
CA GLU A 283 27.18 -28.44 -13.47
C GLU A 283 26.30 -27.21 -13.70
N THR A 284 25.20 -27.33 -14.47
CA THR A 284 23.92 -26.67 -14.16
C THR A 284 22.89 -26.86 -15.28
N GLU A 285 22.08 -27.91 -15.15
CA GLU A 285 20.67 -27.91 -15.56
C GLU A 285 19.76 -27.46 -14.39
N LYS A 286 20.23 -26.52 -13.56
CA LYS A 286 19.42 -25.96 -12.48
C LYS A 286 19.00 -24.54 -12.84
N GLU A 287 17.69 -24.32 -12.88
CA GLU A 287 17.00 -23.03 -13.09
C GLU A 287 17.21 -22.01 -11.94
N ASN A 288 18.22 -22.20 -11.10
CA ASN A 288 18.45 -21.36 -9.92
C ASN A 288 19.33 -20.17 -10.28
N ILE A 289 18.85 -18.98 -9.95
CA ILE A 289 19.52 -17.72 -10.25
C ILE A 289 20.47 -17.40 -9.10
N LEU A 290 21.77 -17.30 -9.42
CA LEU A 290 22.80 -16.90 -8.47
C LEU A 290 22.76 -15.39 -8.25
N VAL A 291 22.54 -14.95 -7.02
CA VAL A 291 22.34 -13.54 -6.66
C VAL A 291 23.31 -13.07 -5.57
N GLU A 292 23.59 -11.77 -5.60
CA GLU A 292 24.31 -11.03 -4.56
C GLU A 292 23.44 -9.89 -4.01
N TYR A 293 23.71 -9.49 -2.77
CA TYR A 293 23.12 -8.29 -2.18
C TYR A 293 24.10 -7.13 -2.28
N HIS A 294 23.61 -5.96 -2.67
CA HIS A 294 24.34 -4.71 -2.47
C HIS A 294 23.64 -3.82 -1.46
N GLN A 295 24.42 -2.98 -0.79
CA GLN A 295 23.86 -1.99 0.12
C GLN A 295 23.01 -0.99 -0.68
N ILE A 296 21.77 -0.78 -0.25
CA ILE A 296 20.91 0.26 -0.80
C ILE A 296 20.94 1.47 0.11
N LYS A 297 21.29 2.60 -0.49
CA LYS A 297 21.04 3.90 0.13
C LYS A 297 19.59 4.30 -0.12
N SER A 298 19.01 5.04 0.83
CA SER A 298 17.68 5.58 0.65
C SER A 298 17.59 6.38 -0.65
N LEU A 299 16.68 6.01 -1.56
CA LEU A 299 16.51 6.64 -2.88
C LEU A 299 16.06 8.08 -2.77
N ASP A 300 16.76 9.02 -3.41
CA ASP A 300 16.35 10.42 -3.34
C ASP A 300 15.06 10.69 -4.10
N LEU A 301 14.25 11.57 -3.53
CA LEU A 301 13.09 12.06 -4.26
C LEU A 301 13.59 12.97 -5.38
N PRO A 302 13.05 12.81 -6.59
CA PRO A 302 13.32 13.76 -7.64
C PRO A 302 12.68 15.12 -7.33
N GLU A 303 13.02 16.15 -8.10
CA GLU A 303 12.41 17.46 -7.93
C GLU A 303 10.90 17.44 -8.23
N LEU A 304 10.12 17.72 -7.19
CA LEU A 304 8.65 17.76 -7.25
C LEU A 304 8.15 19.20 -7.31
N SER A 305 7.34 19.50 -8.33
CA SER A 305 6.60 20.76 -8.43
C SER A 305 5.43 20.81 -7.44
N GLY A 306 4.79 21.97 -7.30
CA GLY A 306 3.57 22.10 -6.49
C GLY A 306 2.45 21.15 -6.95
N ASN A 307 2.25 21.06 -8.26
CA ASN A 307 1.23 20.16 -8.83
C ASN A 307 1.58 18.69 -8.60
N ASP A 308 2.86 18.32 -8.72
CA ASP A 308 3.32 16.95 -8.41
C ASP A 308 2.98 16.60 -6.95
N ARG A 309 3.21 17.53 -6.01
CA ARG A 309 2.87 17.33 -4.59
C ARG A 309 1.37 17.12 -4.36
N TYR A 310 0.49 17.93 -4.98
CA TYR A 310 -0.96 17.75 -4.85
C TYR A 310 -1.45 16.41 -5.43
N LEU A 311 -0.90 16.00 -6.57
CA LEU A 311 -1.21 14.71 -7.18
C LEU A 311 -0.79 13.56 -6.26
N LEU A 312 0.45 13.59 -5.78
CA LEU A 312 0.99 12.56 -4.88
C LEU A 312 0.23 12.51 -3.55
N PHE A 313 -0.16 13.66 -3.01
CA PHE A 313 -1.04 13.73 -1.84
C PHE A 313 -2.40 13.06 -2.11
N SER A 314 -3.02 13.32 -3.26
CA SER A 314 -4.27 12.62 -3.62
C SER A 314 -4.11 11.11 -3.75
N LEU A 315 -2.93 10.61 -4.15
CA LEU A 315 -2.65 9.17 -4.18
C LEU A 315 -2.51 8.61 -2.76
N LEU A 316 -1.86 9.33 -1.84
CA LEU A 316 -1.80 8.92 -0.43
C LEU A 316 -3.20 8.79 0.21
N LEU A 317 -4.09 9.76 -0.06
CA LEU A 317 -5.47 9.74 0.46
C LEU A 317 -6.36 8.65 -0.12
N HIS A 318 -6.03 8.14 -1.29
CA HIS A 318 -6.93 7.23 -1.99
C HIS A 318 -6.32 5.84 -2.16
N LYS A 319 -5.06 5.65 -1.77
CA LYS A 319 -4.26 4.43 -1.90
C LYS A 319 -4.08 4.00 -3.36
N GLU A 320 -5.17 3.60 -4.00
CA GLU A 320 -5.28 3.22 -5.40
C GLU A 320 -6.43 3.99 -6.06
N ILE A 321 -6.16 4.65 -7.18
CA ILE A 321 -7.15 5.48 -7.86
C ILE A 321 -6.96 5.44 -9.38
N ASN A 322 -8.06 5.40 -10.13
CA ASN A 322 -8.02 5.51 -11.58
C ASN A 322 -7.84 6.97 -12.03
N LEU A 323 -7.48 7.17 -13.30
CA LEU A 323 -7.24 8.48 -13.90
C LEU A 323 -8.44 9.44 -13.73
N SER A 324 -9.65 8.97 -14.02
CA SER A 324 -10.87 9.78 -13.98
C SER A 324 -11.17 10.30 -12.57
N HIS A 325 -11.08 9.43 -11.57
CA HIS A 325 -11.26 9.83 -10.17
C HIS A 325 -10.14 10.72 -9.66
N LEU A 326 -8.90 10.49 -10.09
CA LEU A 326 -7.78 11.37 -9.73
C LEU A 326 -7.97 12.78 -10.31
N ALA A 327 -8.41 12.87 -11.57
CA ALA A 327 -8.75 14.14 -12.21
C ALA A 327 -9.83 14.90 -11.42
N LEU A 328 -10.92 14.21 -11.05
CA LEU A 328 -11.98 14.76 -10.21
C LEU A 328 -11.47 15.20 -8.83
N SER A 329 -10.63 14.41 -8.18
CA SER A 329 -10.04 14.73 -6.87
C SER A 329 -9.16 15.98 -6.90
N LEU A 330 -8.48 16.22 -8.03
CA LEU A 330 -7.63 17.38 -8.26
C LEU A 330 -8.40 18.59 -8.79
N GLY A 331 -9.65 18.43 -9.21
CA GLY A 331 -10.42 19.48 -9.87
C GLY A 331 -9.88 19.83 -11.26
N GLU A 332 -9.29 18.86 -11.96
CA GLU A 332 -8.59 19.04 -13.24
C GLU A 332 -9.15 18.12 -14.32
N SER A 333 -8.83 18.41 -15.59
CA SER A 333 -9.15 17.49 -16.70
C SER A 333 -8.16 16.31 -16.75
N GLU A 334 -8.64 15.13 -17.18
CA GLU A 334 -7.79 13.95 -17.38
C GLU A 334 -6.61 14.26 -18.31
N SER A 335 -6.85 14.99 -19.40
CA SER A 335 -5.81 15.41 -20.36
C SER A 335 -4.69 16.22 -19.72
N ARG A 336 -5.02 17.08 -18.75
CA ARG A 336 -4.02 17.95 -18.10
C ARG A 336 -3.14 17.15 -17.14
N ILE A 337 -3.73 16.24 -16.37
CA ILE A 337 -2.98 15.45 -15.39
C ILE A 337 -2.22 14.27 -16.03
N GLN A 338 -2.64 13.81 -17.21
CA GLN A 338 -2.00 12.69 -17.90
C GLN A 338 -0.50 12.92 -18.12
N PHE A 339 -0.08 14.13 -18.50
CA PHE A 339 1.34 14.45 -18.67
C PHE A 339 2.13 14.30 -17.36
N GLN A 340 1.58 14.80 -16.25
CA GLN A 340 2.20 14.71 -14.93
C GLN A 340 2.29 13.26 -14.46
N ILE A 341 1.25 12.45 -14.70
CA ILE A 341 1.26 11.02 -14.39
C ILE A 341 2.36 10.30 -15.18
N GLN A 342 2.49 10.56 -16.48
CA GLN A 342 3.55 9.94 -17.30
C GLN A 342 4.95 10.35 -16.84
N LYS A 343 5.13 11.61 -16.45
CA LYS A 343 6.37 12.11 -15.84
C LYS A 343 6.69 11.32 -14.56
N LEU A 344 5.76 11.24 -13.61
CA LEU A 344 5.96 10.57 -12.32
C LEU A 344 6.14 9.04 -12.45
N LEU A 345 5.47 8.40 -13.43
CA LEU A 345 5.68 6.99 -13.76
C LEU A 345 7.10 6.74 -14.27
N ARG A 346 7.60 7.59 -15.18
CA ARG A 346 8.99 7.48 -15.69
C ARG A 346 10.03 7.69 -14.59
N MET A 347 9.70 8.50 -13.59
CA MET A 347 10.54 8.73 -12.42
C MET A 347 10.43 7.61 -11.38
N GLY A 348 9.51 6.66 -11.55
CA GLY A 348 9.29 5.53 -10.64
C GLY A 348 8.66 5.89 -9.29
N VAL A 349 8.25 7.15 -9.08
CA VAL A 349 7.64 7.60 -7.81
C VAL A 349 6.24 7.00 -7.62
N ILE A 350 5.53 6.79 -8.73
CA ILE A 350 4.22 6.15 -8.76
C ILE A 350 4.28 4.92 -9.67
N GLN A 351 3.36 3.99 -9.45
CA GLN A 351 3.21 2.79 -10.26
C GLN A 351 1.78 2.68 -10.79
N ARG A 352 1.61 1.83 -11.82
CA ARG A 352 0.31 1.51 -12.39
C ARG A 352 0.09 0.01 -12.42
N LEU A 353 -0.93 -0.46 -11.71
CA LEU A 353 -1.37 -1.85 -11.69
C LEU A 353 -2.86 -1.91 -12.04
N ASN A 354 -3.25 -2.71 -13.03
CA ASN A 354 -4.65 -2.86 -13.43
C ASN A 354 -5.41 -1.53 -13.68
N ASN A 355 -4.75 -0.54 -14.30
CA ASN A 355 -5.24 0.83 -14.53
C ASN A 355 -5.45 1.69 -13.27
N LEU A 356 -5.01 1.23 -12.10
CA LEU A 356 -4.98 2.00 -10.86
C LEU A 356 -3.60 2.57 -10.64
N LEU A 357 -3.55 3.81 -10.18
CA LEU A 357 -2.35 4.54 -9.82
C LEU A 357 -2.16 4.49 -8.30
N SER A 358 -0.94 4.23 -7.87
CA SER A 358 -0.54 4.24 -6.45
C SER A 358 0.89 4.73 -6.29
N ILE A 359 1.26 5.10 -5.06
CA ILE A 359 2.64 5.43 -4.71
C ILE A 359 3.49 4.16 -4.78
N HIS A 360 4.66 4.23 -5.40
CA HIS A 360 5.61 3.12 -5.36
C HIS A 360 6.17 2.98 -3.92
N PRO A 361 6.10 1.81 -3.27
CA PRO A 361 6.42 1.64 -1.85
C PRO A 361 7.80 2.19 -1.47
N THR A 362 8.83 1.91 -2.27
CA THR A 362 10.19 2.39 -2.08
C THR A 362 10.34 3.90 -1.82
N TYR A 363 9.49 4.74 -2.41
CA TYR A 363 9.56 6.20 -2.23
C TYR A 363 8.69 6.71 -1.08
N TYR A 364 7.83 5.87 -0.50
CA TYR A 364 6.82 6.27 0.47
C TYR A 364 7.39 7.00 1.70
N PRO A 365 8.40 6.48 2.42
CA PRO A 365 8.89 7.12 3.65
C PRO A 365 9.44 8.53 3.39
N LYS A 366 10.22 8.68 2.31
CA LYS A 366 10.78 9.98 1.92
C LYS A 366 9.69 10.92 1.39
N LEU A 367 8.77 10.42 0.57
CA LEU A 367 7.66 11.22 0.02
C LEU A 367 6.82 11.83 1.15
N ARG A 368 6.53 11.04 2.18
CA ARG A 368 5.78 11.51 3.33
C ARG A 368 6.48 12.67 4.04
N LYS A 369 7.77 12.49 4.38
CA LYS A 369 8.58 13.55 5.00
C LYS A 369 8.63 14.81 4.14
N HIS A 370 8.76 14.64 2.82
CA HIS A 370 8.74 15.75 1.88
C HIS A 370 7.39 16.48 1.90
N LEU A 371 6.27 15.78 1.79
CA LEU A 371 4.94 16.39 1.81
C LEU A 371 4.65 17.10 3.15
N LYS A 372 5.03 16.51 4.28
CA LYS A 372 4.92 17.14 5.61
C LYS A 372 5.68 18.46 5.69
N LYS A 373 6.89 18.55 5.10
CA LYS A 373 7.67 19.79 4.99
C LYS A 373 6.94 20.90 4.22
N TYR A 374 6.03 20.54 3.31
CA TYR A 374 5.20 21.47 2.54
C TYR A 374 3.77 21.61 3.11
N ASN A 375 3.57 21.33 4.40
CA ASN A 375 2.30 21.48 5.12
C ASN A 375 1.13 20.62 4.61
N PHE A 376 1.43 19.51 3.93
CA PHE A 376 0.41 18.50 3.67
C PHE A 376 0.17 17.68 4.94
N ILE A 377 -1.08 17.31 5.16
CA ILE A 377 -1.50 16.42 6.24
C ILE A 377 -1.04 15.01 5.84
N THR A 378 -0.15 14.40 6.61
CA THR A 378 0.38 13.07 6.33
C THR A 378 0.14 12.13 7.52
N ASP A 379 0.42 10.84 7.35
CA ASP A 379 0.19 9.83 8.39
C ASP A 379 0.86 10.08 9.75
N LEU A 380 0.41 9.28 10.73
CA LEU A 380 0.84 9.24 12.14
C LEU A 380 2.09 8.38 12.39
N ILE A 381 2.64 7.71 11.38
CA ILE A 381 3.78 6.81 11.58
C ILE A 381 5.04 7.70 11.61
N GLU A 382 5.81 7.68 12.69
CA GLU A 382 7.02 8.52 12.81
C GLU A 382 8.23 7.92 12.10
#